data_AF-A0A954VYU4-F1
#
_entry.id   AF-A0A954VYU4-F1
#
_cell.length_a   1.000
_cell.length_b   1.000
_cell.length_c   1.000
_cell.angle_alpha   90.00
_cell.angle_beta   90.00
_cell.angle_gamma   90.00
#
_symmetry.space_group_name_H-M   'P 1'
#
loop_
_entity.id
_entity.type
_entity.pdbx_description
1 polymer ?
#
loop_
_entity_poly.entity_id
_entity_poly.type
_entity_poly.pdbx_seq_one_letter_code
_entity_poly.pdbx_strand_id
1 'polypeptide(L)'
;MKFAFGVVILGSVISATALADSWPHWMGPQRDNVWREVGILDRFPEGGPTVLWRTNIDGGYSGPAVDQGKVVITDYVTADNVKVANFERKEFTGVERIHCLDEQTGKIQWTHEYPVKYAISYPSGPRCTPVIDENLVFTLGAEGNLFCFNLTNGEVVWSKDLKTEYNTKAALWGYAAHPLIDGNKLICTVGGEGSHAVAFDKKTGKELWRNLTAPEQGYSPPTIIDYAGVRQLILPRPDAISSVNPDTGEEYWSVPYEASNGSIIMSPIHFGEYLYIGGYSNKNLMLKLDSQKP
;
A
#
# COMPACT_ATOMS: atom_id res chain seq x y z
N MET A 1 69.92 -10.22 30.08
CA MET A 1 68.85 -9.40 29.46
C MET A 1 68.13 -10.23 28.41
N LYS A 2 66.90 -10.66 28.66
CA LYS A 2 65.99 -11.21 27.64
C LYS A 2 64.63 -10.57 27.91
N PHE A 3 64.27 -9.57 27.10
CA PHE A 3 62.95 -8.95 27.14
C PHE A 3 62.01 -9.80 26.27
N ALA A 4 60.98 -10.37 26.88
CA ALA A 4 59.87 -10.98 26.17
C ALA A 4 58.82 -9.89 25.93
N PHE A 5 58.65 -9.47 24.68
CA PHE A 5 57.54 -8.62 24.27
C PHE A 5 56.29 -9.51 24.09
N GLY A 6 55.33 -9.38 25.00
CA GLY A 6 53.99 -9.94 24.82
C GLY A 6 53.22 -9.08 23.84
N VAL A 7 52.85 -9.64 22.69
CA VAL A 7 51.92 -9.02 21.74
C VAL A 7 50.51 -9.23 22.29
N VAL A 8 49.88 -8.15 22.76
CA VAL A 8 48.46 -8.13 23.09
C VAL A 8 47.69 -7.97 21.79
N ILE A 9 47.04 -9.04 21.32
CA ILE A 9 46.10 -8.99 20.20
C ILE A 9 44.78 -8.44 20.78
N LEU A 10 44.51 -7.15 20.56
CA LEU A 10 43.20 -6.56 20.81
C LEU A 10 42.21 -7.18 19.80
N GLY A 11 41.37 -8.10 20.27
CA GLY A 11 40.26 -8.61 19.48
C GLY A 11 39.22 -7.51 19.26
N SER A 12 39.17 -6.96 18.05
CA SER A 12 38.09 -6.07 17.62
C SER A 12 36.79 -6.89 17.53
N VAL A 13 35.89 -6.68 18.48
CA VAL A 13 34.52 -7.18 18.42
C VAL A 13 33.82 -6.41 17.30
N ILE A 14 33.68 -7.04 16.13
CA ILE A 14 32.85 -6.53 15.05
C ILE A 14 31.41 -6.74 15.51
N SER A 15 30.80 -5.71 16.10
CA SER A 15 29.35 -5.68 16.27
C SER A 15 28.74 -5.67 14.86
N ALA A 16 28.18 -6.81 14.46
CA ALA A 16 27.32 -6.86 13.29
C ALA A 16 26.13 -5.93 13.58
N THR A 17 26.10 -4.77 12.95
CA THR A 17 24.89 -3.96 12.89
C THR A 17 23.88 -4.78 12.11
N ALA A 18 22.86 -5.29 12.79
CA ALA A 18 21.68 -5.81 12.12
C ALA A 18 21.09 -4.63 11.32
N LEU A 19 21.21 -4.69 9.99
CA LEU A 19 20.48 -3.81 9.11
C LEU A 19 19.10 -4.44 8.98
N ALA A 20 18.08 -3.78 9.52
CA ALA A 20 16.71 -4.18 9.29
C ALA A 20 16.39 -4.00 7.80
N ASP A 21 15.63 -4.92 7.23
CA ASP A 21 15.13 -4.84 5.86
C ASP A 21 14.09 -3.73 5.77
N SER A 22 14.10 -2.98 4.68
CA SER A 22 13.10 -1.93 4.46
C SER A 22 11.74 -2.58 4.21
N TRP A 23 10.67 -1.96 4.72
CA TRP A 23 9.28 -2.31 4.43
C TRP A 23 8.54 -1.12 3.82
N PRO A 24 8.96 -0.65 2.63
CA PRO A 24 8.57 0.66 2.09
C PRO A 24 7.10 0.77 1.66
N HIS A 25 6.40 -0.35 1.52
CA HIS A 25 5.02 -0.38 1.06
C HIS A 25 4.31 -1.66 1.47
N TRP A 26 3.00 -1.72 1.17
CA TRP A 26 2.16 -2.88 1.45
C TRP A 26 2.78 -4.19 0.94
N MET A 27 2.77 -5.20 1.81
CA MET A 27 3.39 -6.51 1.61
C MET A 27 4.92 -6.52 1.41
N GLY A 28 5.61 -5.45 1.78
CA GLY A 28 7.07 -5.37 1.75
C GLY A 28 7.64 -5.12 0.35
N PRO A 29 8.98 -5.08 0.20
CA PRO A 29 9.64 -4.60 -1.01
C PRO A 29 9.34 -5.45 -2.26
N GLN A 30 8.99 -6.73 -2.09
CA GLN A 30 8.60 -7.62 -3.19
C GLN A 30 7.08 -7.82 -3.29
N ARG A 31 6.28 -7.13 -2.46
CA ARG A 31 4.82 -7.23 -2.36
C ARG A 31 4.30 -8.67 -2.18
N ASP A 32 5.02 -9.48 -1.43
CA ASP A 32 4.72 -10.90 -1.23
C ASP A 32 4.53 -11.29 0.24
N ASN A 33 4.56 -10.33 1.17
CA ASN A 33 4.44 -10.55 2.61
C ASN A 33 5.54 -11.47 3.18
N VAL A 34 6.69 -11.59 2.52
CA VAL A 34 7.80 -12.42 2.99
C VAL A 34 8.86 -11.54 3.63
N TRP A 35 9.05 -11.72 4.93
CA TRP A 35 10.19 -11.19 5.68
C TRP A 35 11.44 -12.01 5.36
N ARG A 36 12.53 -11.34 4.97
CA ARG A 36 13.76 -12.00 4.48
C ARG A 36 14.98 -11.81 5.38
N GLU A 37 14.81 -11.25 6.57
CA GLU A 37 15.92 -11.15 7.50
C GLU A 37 16.26 -12.50 8.14
N VAL A 38 17.51 -12.58 8.59
CA VAL A 38 18.06 -13.69 9.36
C VAL A 38 18.30 -13.24 10.80
N GLY A 39 18.37 -14.18 11.73
CA GLY A 39 18.63 -13.87 13.15
C GLY A 39 17.39 -13.36 13.91
N ILE A 40 16.20 -13.55 13.35
CA ILE A 40 14.94 -13.34 14.07
C ILE A 40 14.79 -14.35 15.21
N LEU A 41 14.04 -13.97 16.23
CA LEU A 41 13.78 -14.83 17.39
C LEU A 41 12.81 -15.95 17.02
N ASP A 42 13.22 -17.21 17.15
CA ASP A 42 12.32 -18.37 17.06
C ASP A 42 11.26 -18.40 18.19
N ARG A 43 11.58 -17.72 19.31
CA ARG A 43 10.70 -17.59 20.47
C ARG A 43 10.98 -16.26 21.15
N PHE A 44 9.93 -15.51 21.46
CA PHE A 44 10.06 -14.32 22.29
C PHE A 44 10.55 -14.67 23.71
N PRO A 45 11.38 -13.81 24.32
CA PRO A 45 11.79 -14.00 25.70
C PRO A 45 10.58 -13.93 26.64
N GLU A 46 10.76 -14.43 27.87
CA GLU A 46 9.77 -14.26 28.93
C GLU A 46 9.50 -12.76 29.15
N GLY A 47 8.22 -12.36 29.09
CA GLY A 47 7.81 -10.94 29.11
C GLY A 47 7.67 -10.27 27.73
N GLY A 48 8.04 -10.95 26.64
CA GLY A 48 7.90 -10.46 25.27
C GLY A 48 9.08 -9.61 24.79
N PRO A 49 9.10 -9.20 23.51
CA PRO A 49 10.17 -8.36 22.97
C PRO A 49 10.21 -7.00 23.68
N THR A 50 11.42 -6.46 23.86
CA THR A 50 11.62 -5.13 24.43
C THR A 50 10.95 -4.07 23.56
N VAL A 51 10.08 -3.26 24.15
CA VAL A 51 9.48 -2.12 23.46
C VAL A 51 10.47 -0.96 23.44
N LEU A 52 10.89 -0.56 22.25
CA LEU A 52 11.85 0.54 22.05
C LEU A 52 11.19 1.92 22.24
N TRP A 53 10.00 2.11 21.67
CA TRP A 53 9.24 3.36 21.77
C TRP A 53 7.74 3.13 21.54
N ARG A 54 6.94 4.15 21.87
CA ARG A 54 5.52 4.22 21.55
C ARG A 54 5.18 5.65 21.15
N THR A 55 4.36 5.80 20.12
CA THR A 55 3.87 7.09 19.64
C THR A 55 2.35 7.03 19.55
N ASN A 56 1.68 8.02 20.11
CA ASN A 56 0.23 8.09 20.07
C ASN A 56 -0.22 8.52 18.66
N ILE A 57 -1.10 7.73 18.08
CA ILE A 57 -1.81 7.99 16.81
C ILE A 57 -3.31 7.76 17.06
N ASP A 58 -4.16 8.33 16.23
CA ASP A 58 -5.60 8.13 16.25
C ASP A 58 -5.99 6.86 15.46
N GLY A 59 -7.28 6.62 15.26
CA GLY A 59 -7.77 5.46 14.53
C GLY A 59 -7.36 5.51 13.06
N GLY A 60 -6.86 4.38 12.55
CA GLY A 60 -6.66 4.11 11.13
C GLY A 60 -6.64 2.61 10.84
N TYR A 61 -6.70 2.25 9.55
CA TYR A 61 -6.63 0.86 9.09
C TYR A 61 -5.39 0.58 8.23
N SER A 62 -4.58 1.61 7.95
CA SER A 62 -3.34 1.47 7.20
C SER A 62 -2.27 0.80 8.04
N GLY A 63 -1.42 0.00 7.40
CA GLY A 63 -0.14 -0.40 7.98
C GLY A 63 0.89 0.75 7.89
N PRO A 64 1.98 0.69 8.66
CA PRO A 64 3.11 1.59 8.46
C PRO A 64 3.93 1.19 7.24
N ALA A 65 4.60 2.17 6.64
CA ALA A 65 5.72 1.97 5.72
C ALA A 65 7.02 2.36 6.42
N VAL A 66 8.07 1.56 6.27
CA VAL A 66 9.36 1.78 6.93
C VAL A 66 10.48 1.74 5.90
N ASP A 67 11.24 2.83 5.80
CA ASP A 67 12.42 2.89 4.94
C ASP A 67 13.30 4.09 5.34
N GLN A 68 14.61 4.02 5.05
CA GLN A 68 15.55 5.13 5.23
C GLN A 68 15.52 5.78 6.64
N GLY A 69 15.32 4.99 7.69
CA GLY A 69 15.26 5.49 9.07
C GLY A 69 13.94 6.19 9.43
N LYS A 70 12.89 6.01 8.62
CA LYS A 70 11.58 6.65 8.76
C LYS A 70 10.48 5.61 8.90
N VAL A 71 9.46 5.93 9.71
CA VAL A 71 8.19 5.22 9.76
C VAL A 71 7.09 6.18 9.32
N VAL A 72 6.42 5.88 8.22
CA VAL A 72 5.27 6.65 7.72
C VAL A 72 3.98 5.90 8.02
N ILE A 73 3.03 6.58 8.66
CA ILE A 73 1.72 6.02 9.02
C ILE A 73 0.63 7.08 8.88
N THR A 74 -0.61 6.64 8.68
CA THR A 74 -1.76 7.53 8.54
C THR A 74 -2.84 7.21 9.57
N ASP A 75 -3.55 8.24 10.01
CA ASP A 75 -4.69 8.10 10.89
C ASP A 75 -5.78 9.13 10.57
N TYR A 76 -6.88 9.05 11.31
CA TYR A 76 -8.02 9.93 11.15
C TYR A 76 -8.56 10.36 12.51
N VAL A 77 -8.62 11.69 12.70
CA VAL A 77 -9.20 12.31 13.89
C VAL A 77 -10.60 12.79 13.56
N THR A 78 -11.60 12.28 14.28
CA THR A 78 -12.99 12.75 14.17
C THR A 78 -13.39 13.54 15.42
N ALA A 79 -14.19 14.59 15.23
CA ALA A 79 -14.69 15.40 16.33
C ALA A 79 -15.80 14.68 17.14
N ASP A 80 -16.44 13.67 16.57
CA ASP A 80 -17.61 13.00 17.13
C ASP A 80 -17.36 11.51 17.42
N ASN A 81 -18.05 10.96 18.42
CA ASN A 81 -18.16 9.51 18.60
C ASN A 81 -19.05 8.91 17.50
N VAL A 82 -18.53 8.83 16.28
CA VAL A 82 -19.25 8.29 15.13
C VAL A 82 -19.33 6.76 15.25
N LYS A 83 -20.54 6.23 15.17
CA LYS A 83 -20.81 4.81 14.99
C LYS A 83 -21.39 4.59 13.59
N VAL A 84 -20.80 3.68 12.83
CA VAL A 84 -21.24 3.29 11.49
C VAL A 84 -21.16 1.77 11.41
N ALA A 85 -22.26 1.09 11.08
CA ALA A 85 -22.23 -0.36 10.89
C ALA A 85 -21.51 -0.74 9.59
N ASN A 86 -21.00 -1.98 9.51
CA ASN A 86 -20.16 -2.46 8.40
C ASN A 86 -20.79 -2.29 7.00
N PHE A 87 -22.11 -2.36 6.88
CA PHE A 87 -22.83 -2.23 5.60
C PHE A 87 -23.65 -0.93 5.48
N GLU A 88 -23.37 0.04 6.35
CA GLU A 88 -24.00 1.36 6.32
C GLU A 88 -23.02 2.42 5.84
N ARG A 89 -23.55 3.48 5.21
CA ARG A 89 -22.82 4.71 4.93
C ARG A 89 -23.32 5.82 5.84
N LYS A 90 -22.41 6.61 6.38
CA LYS A 90 -22.73 7.81 7.14
C LYS A 90 -21.80 8.94 6.74
N GLU A 91 -22.33 10.16 6.66
CA GLU A 91 -21.51 11.34 6.47
C GLU A 91 -21.02 11.90 7.80
N PHE A 92 -19.73 12.19 7.89
CA PHE A 92 -19.10 12.86 9.03
C PHE A 92 -17.78 13.50 8.60
N THR A 93 -17.36 14.52 9.34
CA THR A 93 -16.13 15.28 9.05
C THR A 93 -15.05 14.95 10.07
N GLY A 94 -13.82 14.97 9.61
CA GLY A 94 -12.64 14.86 10.46
C GLY A 94 -11.41 15.29 9.70
N VAL A 95 -10.26 14.90 10.22
CA VAL A 95 -8.94 15.27 9.70
C VAL A 95 -8.17 13.97 9.46
N GLU A 96 -7.82 13.69 8.20
CA GLU A 96 -6.83 12.67 7.90
C GLU A 96 -5.44 13.26 8.12
N ARG A 97 -4.55 12.48 8.74
CA ARG A 97 -3.17 12.88 9.02
C ARG A 97 -2.20 11.86 8.47
N ILE A 98 -1.05 12.36 8.06
CA ILE A 98 0.10 11.60 7.60
C ILE A 98 1.26 11.97 8.50
N HIS A 99 1.76 11.00 9.25
CA HIS A 99 2.88 11.17 10.16
C HIS A 99 4.12 10.51 9.58
N CYS A 100 5.26 11.19 9.68
CA CYS A 100 6.57 10.59 9.50
C CYS A 100 7.33 10.66 10.81
N LEU A 101 7.72 9.50 11.30
CA LEU A 101 8.40 9.31 12.55
C LEU A 101 9.85 8.91 12.28
N ASP A 102 10.73 9.30 13.19
CA ASP A 102 12.06 8.72 13.30
C ASP A 102 11.97 7.25 13.74
N GLU A 103 12.53 6.33 12.97
CA GLU A 103 12.42 4.88 13.22
C GLU A 103 13.04 4.45 14.55
N GLN A 104 14.13 5.11 14.97
CA GLN A 104 14.86 4.72 16.18
C GLN A 104 14.18 5.22 17.45
N THR A 105 13.57 6.40 17.40
CA THR A 105 13.03 7.08 18.59
C THR A 105 11.51 7.15 18.64
N GLY A 106 10.82 6.87 17.53
CA GLY A 106 9.36 7.05 17.39
C GLY A 106 8.91 8.51 17.34
N LYS A 107 9.84 9.47 17.41
CA LYS A 107 9.47 10.90 17.42
C LYS A 107 8.92 11.31 16.07
N ILE A 108 7.76 11.96 16.06
CA ILE A 108 7.21 12.60 14.86
C ILE A 108 8.18 13.69 14.40
N GLN A 109 8.64 13.57 13.16
CA GLN A 109 9.51 14.53 12.49
C GLN A 109 8.70 15.55 11.68
N TRP A 110 7.64 15.09 11.03
CA TRP A 110 6.66 15.95 10.40
C TRP A 110 5.28 15.29 10.38
N THR A 111 4.25 16.14 10.29
CA THR A 111 2.85 15.74 10.09
C THR A 111 2.25 16.62 9.00
N HIS A 112 1.54 15.99 8.07
CA HIS A 112 0.61 16.68 7.17
C HIS A 112 -0.82 16.35 7.58
N GLU A 113 -1.72 17.33 7.55
CA GLU A 113 -3.11 17.19 7.97
C GLU A 113 -4.03 17.87 6.96
N TYR A 114 -5.17 17.26 6.64
CA TYR A 114 -6.20 17.90 5.84
C TYR A 114 -7.61 17.51 6.30
N PRO A 115 -8.56 18.46 6.26
CA PRO A 115 -9.95 18.16 6.55
C PRO A 115 -10.54 17.28 5.44
N VAL A 116 -11.33 16.28 5.82
CA VAL A 116 -12.02 15.40 4.88
C VAL A 116 -13.39 15.02 5.41
N LYS A 117 -14.36 14.97 4.51
CA LYS A 117 -15.70 14.44 4.78
C LYS A 117 -15.74 12.98 4.35
N TYR A 118 -15.92 12.07 5.30
CA TYR A 118 -16.19 10.67 5.02
C TYR A 118 -17.66 10.48 4.67
N ALA A 119 -17.93 9.65 3.66
CA ALA A 119 -19.24 9.16 3.22
C ALA A 119 -19.20 7.63 3.01
N ILE A 120 -18.39 6.95 3.83
CA ILE A 120 -18.08 5.53 3.78
C ILE A 120 -18.57 4.81 5.04
N SER A 121 -18.45 3.48 5.03
CA SER A 121 -18.59 2.65 6.23
C SER A 121 -17.35 2.73 7.12
N TYR A 122 -17.51 2.31 8.37
CA TYR A 122 -16.59 2.44 9.50
C TYR A 122 -16.23 3.90 9.85
N PRO A 123 -16.03 4.20 11.14
CA PRO A 123 -15.80 5.58 11.60
C PRO A 123 -14.36 6.07 11.47
N SER A 124 -13.48 5.34 10.77
CA SER A 124 -12.03 5.58 10.78
C SER A 124 -11.37 5.26 9.42
N GLY A 125 -10.09 5.59 9.27
CA GLY A 125 -9.28 5.47 8.07
C GLY A 125 -7.95 6.23 8.24
N PRO A 126 -7.15 6.42 7.19
CA PRO A 126 -7.17 5.76 5.88
C PRO A 126 -6.95 4.24 5.95
N ARG A 127 -6.99 3.55 4.80
CA ARG A 127 -6.85 2.08 4.69
C ARG A 127 -5.62 1.63 3.92
N CYS A 128 -5.13 2.47 3.01
CA CYS A 128 -3.93 2.14 2.24
C CYS A 128 -2.67 2.45 3.06
N THR A 129 -1.84 1.44 3.24
CA THR A 129 -0.44 1.58 3.66
C THR A 129 0.26 2.58 2.74
N PRO A 130 0.98 3.60 3.27
CA PRO A 130 1.81 4.49 2.48
C PRO A 130 2.82 3.75 1.62
N VAL A 131 3.34 4.41 0.58
CA VAL A 131 4.45 3.91 -0.24
C VAL A 131 5.61 4.87 -0.15
N ILE A 132 6.78 4.40 0.27
CA ILE A 132 8.04 5.11 0.23
C ILE A 132 8.82 4.63 -0.99
N ASP A 133 9.26 5.54 -1.84
CA ASP A 133 10.12 5.21 -2.99
C ASP A 133 11.04 6.41 -3.29
N GLU A 134 12.35 6.17 -3.31
CA GLU A 134 13.36 7.24 -3.30
C GLU A 134 13.11 8.21 -2.12
N ASN A 135 13.10 9.52 -2.36
CA ASN A 135 12.75 10.54 -1.35
C ASN A 135 11.28 10.98 -1.45
N LEU A 136 10.39 10.12 -1.97
CA LEU A 136 8.96 10.40 -2.13
C LEU A 136 8.12 9.47 -1.25
N VAL A 137 7.00 10.01 -0.77
CA VAL A 137 5.97 9.29 -0.02
C VAL A 137 4.64 9.45 -0.71
N PHE A 138 3.97 8.35 -1.03
CA PHE A 138 2.65 8.34 -1.63
C PHE A 138 1.61 7.84 -0.62
N THR A 139 0.51 8.58 -0.48
CA THR A 139 -0.60 8.17 0.38
C THR A 139 -1.92 8.30 -0.35
N LEU A 140 -2.81 7.34 -0.14
CA LEU A 140 -4.17 7.35 -0.66
C LEU A 140 -5.16 7.35 0.51
N GLY A 141 -5.81 8.50 0.72
CA GLY A 141 -6.84 8.72 1.74
C GLY A 141 -8.11 7.90 1.47
N ALA A 142 -8.93 7.72 2.50
CA ALA A 142 -10.13 6.86 2.41
C ALA A 142 -11.16 7.35 1.38
N GLU A 143 -11.11 8.65 1.08
CA GLU A 143 -12.02 9.35 0.16
C GLU A 143 -11.38 9.67 -1.19
N GLY A 144 -10.19 9.15 -1.50
CA GLY A 144 -9.54 9.32 -2.80
C GLY A 144 -8.62 10.54 -2.89
N ASN A 145 -8.20 11.08 -1.75
CA ASN A 145 -7.16 12.09 -1.69
C ASN A 145 -5.80 11.40 -1.90
N LEU A 146 -5.19 11.60 -3.07
CA LEU A 146 -3.90 11.03 -3.42
C LEU A 146 -2.83 12.12 -3.29
N PHE A 147 -1.85 11.88 -2.42
CA PHE A 147 -0.77 12.83 -2.19
C PHE A 147 0.59 12.21 -2.50
N CYS A 148 1.52 13.07 -2.92
CA CYS A 148 2.94 12.81 -2.94
C CYS A 148 3.66 13.85 -2.08
N PHE A 149 4.51 13.38 -1.18
CA PHE A 149 5.31 14.22 -0.29
C PHE A 149 6.80 13.96 -0.48
N ASN A 150 7.61 14.95 -0.13
CA ASN A 150 9.03 14.75 0.11
C ASN A 150 9.22 14.06 1.47
N LEU A 151 9.85 12.88 1.49
CA LEU A 151 10.04 12.05 2.69
C LEU A 151 10.78 12.80 3.80
N THR A 152 11.73 13.66 3.44
CA THR A 152 12.62 14.33 4.39
C THR A 152 11.89 15.40 5.21
N ASN A 153 11.05 16.22 4.57
CA ASN A 153 10.48 17.42 5.19
C ASN A 153 8.94 17.45 5.20
N GLY A 154 8.26 16.50 4.55
CA GLY A 154 6.80 16.43 4.50
C GLY A 154 6.16 17.44 3.55
N GLU A 155 6.94 18.14 2.72
CA GLU A 155 6.39 19.07 1.74
C GLU A 155 5.58 18.31 0.68
N VAL A 156 4.38 18.80 0.36
CA VAL A 156 3.56 18.28 -0.73
C VAL A 156 4.25 18.59 -2.06
N VAL A 157 4.63 17.54 -2.79
CA VAL A 157 5.20 17.65 -4.15
C VAL A 157 4.09 17.82 -5.16
N TRP A 158 3.04 16.99 -5.05
CA TRP A 158 1.81 17.11 -5.82
C TRP A 158 0.66 16.43 -5.08
N SER A 159 -0.58 16.77 -5.44
CA SER A 159 -1.78 16.14 -4.88
C SER A 159 -2.89 16.04 -5.90
N LYS A 160 -3.84 15.13 -5.64
CA LYS A 160 -5.01 14.85 -6.47
C LYS A 160 -6.24 14.54 -5.63
N ASP A 161 -7.39 14.99 -6.12
CA ASP A 161 -8.70 14.51 -5.65
C ASP A 161 -9.27 13.58 -6.71
N LEU A 162 -9.11 12.28 -6.50
CA LEU A 162 -9.49 11.29 -7.49
C LEU A 162 -10.99 11.30 -7.80
N LYS A 163 -11.85 11.57 -6.80
CA LYS A 163 -13.31 11.61 -7.01
C LYS A 163 -13.68 12.75 -7.95
N THR A 164 -13.10 13.92 -7.74
CA THR A 164 -13.36 15.11 -8.55
C THR A 164 -12.72 15.00 -9.93
N GLU A 165 -11.45 14.62 -10.01
CA GLU A 165 -10.71 14.54 -11.28
C GLU A 165 -11.26 13.48 -12.23
N TYR A 166 -11.77 12.36 -11.70
CA TYR A 166 -12.24 11.22 -12.48
C TYR A 166 -13.76 10.99 -12.41
N ASN A 167 -14.51 11.94 -11.85
CA ASN A 167 -15.96 11.84 -11.70
C ASN A 167 -16.42 10.49 -11.12
N THR A 168 -15.78 10.10 -10.01
CA THR A 168 -16.00 8.82 -9.33
C THR A 168 -16.38 9.04 -7.87
N LYS A 169 -16.71 7.96 -7.16
CA LYS A 169 -17.06 7.97 -5.74
C LYS A 169 -16.27 6.93 -4.97
N ALA A 170 -16.13 7.14 -3.67
CA ALA A 170 -15.57 6.13 -2.78
C ALA A 170 -16.50 4.90 -2.71
N ALA A 171 -15.94 3.69 -2.84
CA ALA A 171 -16.63 2.44 -2.58
C ALA A 171 -17.11 2.37 -1.11
N LEU A 172 -17.91 1.37 -0.74
CA LEU A 172 -18.54 1.31 0.60
C LEU A 172 -17.52 1.44 1.73
N TRP A 173 -16.38 0.76 1.62
CA TRP A 173 -15.28 0.84 2.58
C TRP A 173 -14.16 1.81 2.19
N GLY A 174 -14.45 2.80 1.33
CA GLY A 174 -13.44 3.76 0.87
C GLY A 174 -12.41 3.16 -0.10
N TYR A 175 -11.38 3.93 -0.39
CA TYR A 175 -10.22 3.45 -1.13
C TYR A 175 -9.36 2.56 -0.23
N ALA A 176 -9.24 1.28 -0.58
CA ALA A 176 -8.45 0.28 0.18
C ALA A 176 -7.48 -0.54 -0.69
N ALA A 177 -7.48 -0.30 -2.01
CA ALA A 177 -6.54 -0.90 -2.93
C ALA A 177 -5.22 -0.11 -2.89
N HIS A 178 -4.19 -0.76 -2.37
CA HIS A 178 -2.87 -0.17 -2.17
C HIS A 178 -2.22 0.19 -3.51
N PRO A 179 -1.79 1.45 -3.72
CA PRO A 179 -1.07 1.85 -4.93
C PRO A 179 0.17 0.98 -5.18
N LEU A 180 0.54 0.88 -6.46
CA LEU A 180 1.68 0.10 -6.93
C LEU A 180 2.70 1.01 -7.60
N ILE A 181 3.97 0.92 -7.20
CA ILE A 181 5.08 1.53 -7.92
C ILE A 181 5.60 0.55 -8.97
N ASP A 182 5.74 1.04 -10.20
CA ASP A 182 6.39 0.33 -11.30
C ASP A 182 7.31 1.29 -12.09
N GLY A 183 8.59 1.31 -11.72
CA GLY A 183 9.58 2.24 -12.27
C GLY A 183 9.25 3.70 -11.94
N ASN A 184 8.88 4.49 -12.95
CA ASN A 184 8.42 5.88 -12.78
C ASN A 184 6.90 6.01 -12.59
N LYS A 185 6.15 4.91 -12.57
CA LYS A 185 4.69 4.91 -12.52
C LYS A 185 4.20 4.65 -11.11
N LEU A 186 3.23 5.43 -10.66
CA LEU A 186 2.35 5.14 -9.53
C LEU A 186 0.99 4.71 -10.09
N ILE A 187 0.65 3.43 -9.93
CA ILE A 187 -0.55 2.82 -10.50
C ILE A 187 -1.61 2.67 -9.40
N CYS A 188 -2.81 3.20 -9.65
CA CYS A 188 -3.93 3.22 -8.72
C CYS A 188 -5.20 2.64 -9.36
N THR A 189 -6.01 1.95 -8.56
CA THR A 189 -7.43 1.71 -8.89
C THR A 189 -8.23 2.94 -8.48
N VAL A 190 -8.61 3.76 -9.45
CA VAL A 190 -9.26 5.05 -9.26
C VAL A 190 -10.79 4.93 -9.31
N GLY A 191 -11.30 4.11 -10.23
CA GLY A 191 -12.73 4.07 -10.55
C GLY A 191 -13.15 5.17 -11.55
N GLY A 192 -14.43 5.21 -11.90
CA GLY A 192 -14.95 6.10 -12.94
C GLY A 192 -14.94 5.47 -14.33
N GLU A 193 -15.57 6.15 -15.29
CA GLU A 193 -15.71 5.67 -16.67
C GLU A 193 -14.40 5.84 -17.44
N GLY A 194 -13.82 4.73 -17.91
CA GLY A 194 -12.54 4.71 -18.63
C GLY A 194 -11.32 4.98 -17.74
N SER A 195 -11.51 5.04 -16.43
CA SER A 195 -10.47 5.39 -15.45
C SER A 195 -10.42 4.42 -14.27
N HIS A 196 -10.92 3.19 -14.41
CA HIS A 196 -10.84 2.23 -13.31
C HIS A 196 -9.38 2.03 -12.85
N ALA A 197 -8.44 1.88 -13.79
CA ALA A 197 -7.01 1.90 -13.51
C ALA A 197 -6.34 3.12 -14.15
N VAL A 198 -5.46 3.78 -13.39
CA VAL A 198 -4.71 4.95 -13.84
C VAL A 198 -3.26 4.83 -13.39
N ALA A 199 -2.33 5.08 -14.30
CA ALA A 199 -0.93 5.28 -13.98
C ALA A 199 -0.59 6.76 -14.01
N PHE A 200 0.05 7.22 -12.94
CA PHE A 200 0.58 8.56 -12.80
C PHE A 200 2.11 8.51 -12.86
N ASP A 201 2.73 9.54 -13.41
CA ASP A 201 4.15 9.79 -13.22
C ASP A 201 4.39 10.09 -11.73
N LYS A 202 5.22 9.29 -11.06
CA LYS A 202 5.40 9.36 -9.61
C LYS A 202 5.97 10.69 -9.14
N LYS A 203 6.73 11.39 -9.99
CA LYS A 203 7.41 12.65 -9.63
C LYS A 203 6.54 13.88 -9.85
N THR A 204 5.62 13.83 -10.81
CA THR A 204 4.83 14.99 -11.25
C THR A 204 3.32 14.84 -11.01
N GLY A 205 2.84 13.62 -10.78
CA GLY A 205 1.41 13.31 -10.70
C GLY A 205 0.71 13.37 -12.05
N LYS A 206 1.42 13.56 -13.17
CA LYS A 206 0.80 13.61 -14.49
C LYS A 206 0.24 12.22 -14.86
N GLU A 207 -0.99 12.17 -15.37
CA GLU A 207 -1.53 10.94 -15.95
C GLU A 207 -0.68 10.49 -17.14
N LEU A 208 -0.26 9.22 -17.11
CA LEU A 208 0.51 8.57 -18.17
C LEU A 208 -0.41 7.73 -19.06
N TRP A 209 -1.28 6.95 -18.43
CA TRP A 209 -2.34 6.19 -19.08
C TRP A 209 -3.49 5.96 -18.10
N ARG A 210 -4.67 5.69 -18.65
CA ARG A 210 -5.84 5.19 -17.92
C ARG A 210 -6.59 4.19 -18.77
N ASN A 211 -7.25 3.22 -18.13
CA ASN A 211 -8.11 2.28 -18.84
C ASN A 211 -9.14 1.63 -17.90
N LEU A 212 -10.04 0.85 -18.52
CA LEU A 212 -11.09 0.03 -17.94
C LEU A 212 -12.21 0.85 -17.29
N THR A 213 -13.39 0.24 -17.25
CA THR A 213 -14.56 0.74 -16.52
C THR A 213 -15.07 -0.39 -15.65
N ALA A 214 -15.44 -0.08 -14.41
CA ALA A 214 -16.08 -1.01 -13.51
C ALA A 214 -17.19 -0.30 -12.71
N PRO A 215 -18.15 -1.03 -12.11
CA PRO A 215 -19.21 -0.44 -11.30
C PRO A 215 -18.71 0.42 -10.12
N GLU A 216 -17.53 0.08 -9.59
CA GLU A 216 -16.78 0.86 -8.58
C GLU A 216 -15.28 0.50 -8.64
N GLN A 217 -14.44 1.20 -7.88
CA GLN A 217 -12.98 0.98 -7.89
C GLN A 217 -12.53 -0.38 -7.33
N GLY A 218 -13.37 -1.07 -6.54
CA GLY A 218 -12.98 -2.29 -5.85
C GLY A 218 -11.95 -2.06 -4.72
N TYR A 219 -11.42 -3.16 -4.19
CA TYR A 219 -10.55 -3.13 -2.99
C TYR A 219 -9.23 -3.88 -3.18
N SER A 220 -9.08 -4.62 -4.28
CA SER A 220 -7.89 -5.41 -4.53
C SER A 220 -6.76 -4.52 -5.05
N PRO A 221 -5.56 -4.58 -4.45
CA PRO A 221 -4.39 -3.89 -4.98
C PRO A 221 -4.01 -4.37 -6.39
N PRO A 222 -3.57 -3.49 -7.31
CA PRO A 222 -2.95 -3.88 -8.56
C PRO A 222 -1.73 -4.77 -8.31
N THR A 223 -1.57 -5.82 -9.12
CA THR A 223 -0.49 -6.81 -8.94
C THR A 223 0.16 -7.12 -10.28
N ILE A 224 1.48 -7.00 -10.37
CA ILE A 224 2.23 -7.38 -11.57
C ILE A 224 2.65 -8.84 -11.48
N ILE A 225 2.47 -9.57 -12.57
CA ILE A 225 3.00 -10.92 -12.75
C ILE A 225 3.86 -10.97 -14.01
N ASP A 226 4.87 -11.83 -13.99
CA ASP A 226 5.68 -12.19 -15.15
C ASP A 226 5.28 -13.60 -15.58
N TYR A 227 4.55 -13.72 -16.69
CA TYR A 227 4.10 -15.03 -17.20
C TYR A 227 3.96 -15.01 -18.72
N ALA A 228 4.22 -16.17 -19.35
CA ALA A 228 4.25 -16.32 -20.82
C ALA A 228 5.20 -15.32 -21.52
N GLY A 229 6.28 -14.90 -20.83
CA GLY A 229 7.25 -13.92 -21.35
C GLY A 229 6.75 -12.48 -21.38
N VAL A 230 5.61 -12.18 -20.75
CA VAL A 230 4.98 -10.85 -20.74
C VAL A 230 4.71 -10.40 -19.31
N ARG A 231 5.00 -9.11 -19.03
CA ARG A 231 4.58 -8.44 -17.80
C ARG A 231 3.11 -8.08 -17.88
N GLN A 232 2.34 -8.51 -16.89
CA GLN A 232 0.90 -8.34 -16.86
C GLN A 232 0.48 -7.67 -15.56
N LEU A 233 -0.23 -6.55 -15.65
CA LEU A 233 -0.87 -5.92 -14.51
C LEU A 233 -2.26 -6.52 -14.32
N ILE A 234 -2.39 -7.33 -13.28
CA ILE A 234 -3.65 -7.97 -12.88
C ILE A 234 -4.46 -6.99 -12.04
N LEU A 235 -5.71 -6.79 -12.46
CA LEU A 235 -6.67 -5.87 -11.88
C LEU A 235 -7.99 -6.59 -11.59
N PRO A 236 -8.20 -7.04 -10.34
CA PRO A 236 -9.50 -7.56 -9.93
C PRO A 236 -10.51 -6.42 -9.78
N ARG A 237 -11.53 -6.45 -10.62
CA ARG A 237 -12.65 -5.50 -10.64
C ARG A 237 -13.89 -6.16 -10.04
N PRO A 238 -14.85 -5.38 -9.51
CA PRO A 238 -16.12 -5.91 -9.03
C PRO A 238 -16.86 -6.86 -9.99
N ASP A 239 -16.70 -6.64 -11.29
CA ASP A 239 -17.40 -7.29 -12.41
C ASP A 239 -16.52 -8.17 -13.30
N ALA A 240 -15.19 -8.15 -13.12
CA ALA A 240 -14.27 -8.95 -13.93
C ALA A 240 -12.86 -9.03 -13.32
N ILE A 241 -12.06 -9.97 -13.80
CA ILE A 241 -10.61 -9.98 -13.59
C ILE A 241 -9.96 -9.62 -14.92
N SER A 242 -9.29 -8.47 -14.97
CA SER A 242 -8.59 -7.99 -16.17
C SER A 242 -7.07 -8.12 -16.01
N SER A 243 -6.39 -8.35 -17.13
CA SER A 243 -4.95 -8.18 -17.27
C SER A 243 -4.68 -7.12 -18.30
N VAL A 244 -3.78 -6.19 -17.97
CA VAL A 244 -3.39 -5.10 -18.87
C VAL A 244 -1.88 -5.00 -18.97
N ASN A 245 -1.40 -4.39 -20.05
CA ASN A 245 -0.02 -3.97 -20.21
C ASN A 245 0.31 -2.91 -19.14
N PRO A 246 1.28 -3.12 -18.24
CA PRO A 246 1.62 -2.13 -17.21
C PRO A 246 2.15 -0.82 -17.80
N ASP A 247 2.76 -0.85 -18.99
CA ASP A 247 3.38 0.33 -19.60
C ASP A 247 2.40 1.19 -20.39
N THR A 248 1.39 0.58 -21.02
CA THR A 248 0.43 1.29 -21.90
C THR A 248 -0.99 1.33 -21.35
N GLY A 249 -1.32 0.48 -20.38
CA GLY A 249 -2.68 0.27 -19.89
C GLY A 249 -3.57 -0.55 -20.85
N GLU A 250 -3.06 -1.00 -22.00
CA GLU A 250 -3.82 -1.78 -22.98
C GLU A 250 -4.28 -3.11 -22.39
N GLU A 251 -5.56 -3.46 -22.56
CA GLU A 251 -6.11 -4.70 -22.04
C GLU A 251 -5.63 -5.89 -22.86
N TYR A 252 -5.02 -6.88 -22.19
CA TYR A 252 -4.67 -8.14 -22.80
C TYR A 252 -5.86 -9.10 -22.81
N TRP A 253 -6.50 -9.27 -21.66
CA TRP A 253 -7.64 -10.15 -21.49
C TRP A 253 -8.49 -9.76 -20.29
N SER A 254 -9.72 -10.25 -20.28
CA SER A 254 -10.65 -10.10 -19.16
C SER A 254 -11.60 -11.28 -19.06
N VAL A 255 -11.82 -11.73 -17.83
CA VAL A 255 -12.76 -12.82 -17.51
C VAL A 255 -13.85 -12.27 -16.59
N PRO A 256 -15.15 -12.51 -16.89
CA PRO A 256 -16.24 -12.09 -16.02
C PRO A 256 -16.10 -12.60 -14.59
N TYR A 257 -16.44 -11.75 -13.63
CA TYR A 257 -16.45 -12.07 -12.21
C TYR A 257 -17.60 -11.32 -11.54
N GLU A 258 -18.09 -11.80 -10.41
CA GLU A 258 -19.19 -11.15 -9.71
C GLU A 258 -18.89 -11.06 -8.22
N ALA A 259 -18.31 -9.93 -7.82
CA ALA A 259 -17.96 -9.66 -6.43
C ALA A 259 -19.21 -9.41 -5.58
N SER A 260 -19.27 -10.01 -4.41
CA SER A 260 -20.29 -9.66 -3.42
C SER A 260 -19.98 -8.28 -2.84
N ASN A 261 -20.87 -7.30 -3.01
CA ASN A 261 -20.66 -5.90 -2.58
C ASN A 261 -19.33 -5.30 -3.09
N GLY A 262 -18.93 -5.62 -4.32
CA GLY A 262 -17.65 -5.18 -4.88
C GLY A 262 -16.40 -5.76 -4.20
N SER A 263 -16.56 -6.69 -3.26
CA SER A 263 -15.49 -7.18 -2.40
C SER A 263 -14.63 -8.27 -3.06
N ILE A 264 -13.47 -7.85 -3.54
CA ILE A 264 -12.28 -8.67 -3.76
C ILE A 264 -11.17 -8.05 -2.91
N ILE A 265 -10.92 -8.64 -1.73
CA ILE A 265 -10.10 -8.02 -0.67
C ILE A 265 -8.71 -8.66 -0.54
N MET A 266 -8.43 -9.69 -1.34
CA MET A 266 -7.11 -10.31 -1.42
C MET A 266 -6.42 -9.88 -2.71
N SER A 267 -5.09 -9.68 -2.64
CA SER A 267 -4.30 -9.58 -3.86
C SER A 267 -4.33 -10.89 -4.65
N PRO A 268 -4.33 -10.83 -5.99
CA PRO A 268 -4.12 -11.99 -6.84
C PRO A 268 -2.84 -12.73 -6.48
N ILE A 269 -2.92 -14.06 -6.40
CA ILE A 269 -1.75 -14.91 -6.17
C ILE A 269 -1.47 -15.69 -7.45
N HIS A 270 -0.28 -15.47 -8.01
CA HIS A 270 0.19 -16.20 -9.19
C HIS A 270 1.15 -17.31 -8.77
N PHE A 271 0.89 -18.53 -9.23
CA PHE A 271 1.75 -19.68 -8.96
C PHE A 271 1.73 -20.66 -10.14
N GLY A 272 2.89 -20.83 -10.78
CA GLY A 272 3.01 -21.66 -11.99
C GLY A 272 2.15 -21.09 -13.12
N GLU A 273 1.21 -21.89 -13.63
CA GLU A 273 0.26 -21.47 -14.66
C GLU A 273 -1.09 -20.98 -14.09
N TYR A 274 -1.19 -20.85 -12.76
CA TYR A 274 -2.44 -20.53 -12.09
C TYR A 274 -2.44 -19.13 -11.50
N LEU A 275 -3.57 -18.44 -11.62
CA LEU A 275 -3.87 -17.19 -10.95
C LEU A 275 -5.08 -17.39 -10.04
N TYR A 276 -4.89 -17.17 -8.74
CA TYR A 276 -5.92 -17.32 -7.73
C TYR A 276 -6.45 -15.96 -7.26
N ILE A 277 -7.77 -15.83 -7.22
CA ILE A 277 -8.51 -14.66 -6.74
C ILE A 277 -9.38 -15.06 -5.55
N GLY A 278 -9.18 -14.34 -4.44
CA GLY A 278 -9.94 -14.50 -3.21
C GLY A 278 -11.15 -13.58 -3.13
N GLY A 279 -12.36 -14.15 -3.18
CA GLY A 279 -13.61 -13.41 -3.12
C GLY A 279 -14.33 -13.55 -1.79
N TYR A 280 -15.09 -12.52 -1.39
CA TYR A 280 -16.02 -12.64 -0.26
C TYR A 280 -17.20 -13.56 -0.60
N SER A 281 -17.77 -14.25 0.39
CA SER A 281 -18.95 -15.13 0.26
C SER A 281 -18.84 -16.21 -0.83
N ASN A 282 -17.81 -17.05 -0.76
CA ASN A 282 -17.57 -18.19 -1.67
C ASN A 282 -17.34 -17.82 -3.15
N LYS A 283 -16.97 -16.57 -3.45
CA LYS A 283 -16.67 -16.11 -4.82
C LYS A 283 -15.19 -16.34 -5.21
N ASN A 284 -14.54 -17.41 -4.75
CA ASN A 284 -13.15 -17.68 -5.14
C ASN A 284 -13.07 -18.11 -6.61
N LEU A 285 -12.00 -17.71 -7.30
CA LEU A 285 -11.76 -18.04 -8.70
C LEU A 285 -10.31 -18.49 -8.89
N MET A 286 -10.11 -19.57 -9.63
CA MET A 286 -8.79 -19.99 -10.10
C MET A 286 -8.80 -20.00 -11.63
N LEU A 287 -7.92 -19.20 -12.22
CA LEU A 287 -7.71 -19.14 -13.66
C LEU A 287 -6.45 -19.93 -14.01
N LYS A 288 -6.51 -20.69 -15.11
CA LYS A 288 -5.33 -21.28 -15.75
C LYS A 288 -4.92 -20.35 -16.89
N LEU A 289 -3.71 -19.79 -16.80
CA LEU A 289 -3.16 -18.83 -17.77
C LEU A 289 -2.49 -19.59 -18.93
N ASP A 290 -2.65 -19.06 -20.15
CA ASP A 290 -2.00 -19.61 -21.35
C ASP A 290 -0.47 -19.37 -21.29
N SER A 291 0.31 -20.45 -21.41
CA SER A 291 1.78 -20.39 -21.30
C SER A 291 2.50 -19.68 -22.46
N GLN A 292 1.80 -19.41 -23.57
CA GLN A 292 2.38 -18.89 -24.81
C GLN A 292 2.04 -17.44 -25.08
N LYS A 293 0.95 -16.93 -24.50
CA LYS A 293 0.49 -15.56 -24.69
C LYS A 293 -0.37 -15.09 -23.51
N PRO A 294 -0.42 -13.78 -23.23
CA PRO A 294 -1.50 -13.22 -22.45
C PRO A 294 -2.82 -13.34 -23.24
#